data_AF-A0A4R2DH74-F1
#
_entry.id   AF-A0A4R2DH74-F1
#
_cell.length_a   1.000
_cell.length_b   1.000
_cell.length_c   1.000
_cell.angle_alpha   90.00
_cell.angle_beta   90.00
_cell.angle_gamma   90.00
#
_symmetry.space_group_name_H-M   'P 1'
#
loop_
_entity.id
_entity.type
_entity.pdbx_description
1 polymer ?
#
loop_
_entity_poly.entity_id
_entity_poly.type
_entity_poly.pdbx_seq_one_letter_code
_entity_poly.pdbx_strand_id
1 'polypeptide(L)'
;MTQVEAFYTAEELVALGYAEEGLREVFGDPDTTAAGEDRWSQETVIAIERDVLAPAARIIFGAFAPDLETRVGMIAGGLKFGWPQMEQLMGRVQVRADADREGALSTR
;
A
#
# COMPACT_ATOMS: atom_id res chain seq x y z
N MET A 1 23.00 -10.22 -15.78
CA MET A 1 22.82 -10.21 -14.32
C MET A 1 21.35 -10.46 -14.09
N THR A 2 20.97 -11.61 -13.51
CA THR A 2 19.57 -11.92 -13.24
C THR A 2 19.09 -10.95 -12.17
N GLN A 3 18.18 -10.05 -12.53
CA GLN A 3 17.53 -9.14 -11.58
C GLN A 3 16.79 -10.02 -10.59
N VAL A 4 17.19 -10.00 -9.32
CA VAL A 4 16.41 -10.64 -8.26
C VAL A 4 15.12 -9.83 -8.19
N GLU A 5 14.01 -10.40 -8.64
CA GLU A 5 12.70 -9.79 -8.42
C GLU A 5 12.51 -9.63 -6.92
N ALA A 6 12.18 -8.41 -6.50
CA ALA A 6 11.84 -8.14 -5.12
C ALA A 6 10.38 -8.57 -4.88
N PHE A 7 10.12 -9.20 -3.75
CA PHE A 7 8.79 -9.69 -3.38
C PHE A 7 8.42 -9.18 -1.98
N TYR A 8 7.12 -9.19 -1.69
CA TYR A 8 6.57 -9.02 -0.35
C TYR A 8 5.97 -10.33 0.14
N THR A 9 6.22 -10.68 1.40
CA THR A 9 5.49 -11.75 2.09
C THR A 9 4.16 -11.24 2.64
N ALA A 10 3.26 -12.16 3.01
CA ALA A 10 2.02 -11.80 3.70
C ALA A 10 2.29 -10.99 4.99
N GLU A 11 3.30 -11.40 5.78
CA GLU A 11 3.68 -10.71 7.02
C GLU A 11 4.12 -9.27 6.76
N GLU A 12 4.92 -9.05 5.72
CA GLU A 12 5.38 -7.71 5.34
C GLU A 12 4.20 -6.83 4.89
N LEU A 13 3.25 -7.37 4.12
CA LEU A 13 2.05 -6.64 3.71
C LEU A 13 1.15 -6.33 4.91
N VAL A 14 1.00 -7.25 5.86
CA VAL A 14 0.27 -6.99 7.10
C VAL A 14 0.94 -5.89 7.92
N ALA A 15 2.28 -5.89 8.00
CA ALA A 15 3.03 -4.82 8.65
C ALA A 15 2.84 -3.46 7.96
N LEU A 16 2.55 -3.43 6.66
CA LEU A 16 2.20 -2.23 5.89
C LEU A 16 0.73 -1.77 6.09
N GLY A 17 -0.05 -2.53 6.87
CA GLY A 17 -1.42 -2.20 7.25
C GLY A 17 -2.50 -2.90 6.42
N TYR A 18 -2.14 -3.85 5.55
CA TYR A 18 -3.12 -4.66 4.83
C TYR A 18 -3.74 -5.73 5.74
N ALA A 19 -5.00 -6.08 5.47
CA ALA A 19 -5.64 -7.22 6.10
C ALA A 19 -5.19 -8.50 5.40
N GLU A 20 -4.76 -9.50 6.18
CA GLU A 20 -4.23 -10.77 5.66
C GLU A 20 -5.26 -11.47 4.77
N GLU A 21 -6.51 -11.51 5.23
CA GLU A 21 -7.64 -12.10 4.50
C GLU A 21 -7.95 -11.41 3.16
N GLY A 22 -7.54 -10.14 3.00
CA GLY A 22 -7.81 -9.34 1.81
C GLY A 22 -6.67 -9.36 0.77
N LEU A 23 -5.50 -9.94 1.10
CA LEU A 23 -4.32 -9.85 0.24
C LEU A 23 -4.55 -10.43 -1.16
N ARG A 24 -5.23 -11.58 -1.26
CA ARG A 24 -5.53 -12.21 -2.56
C ARG A 24 -6.52 -11.42 -3.39
N GLU A 25 -7.50 -10.79 -2.75
CA GLU A 25 -8.48 -9.94 -3.45
C GLU A 25 -7.82 -8.66 -3.98
N VAL A 26 -6.92 -8.08 -3.18
CA VAL A 26 -6.26 -6.82 -3.52
C VAL A 26 -5.13 -7.02 -4.53
N PHE A 27 -4.27 -8.02 -4.33
CA PHE A 27 -3.03 -8.20 -5.09
C PHE A 27 -3.04 -9.39 -6.06
N GLY A 28 -4.11 -10.17 -6.08
CA GLY A 28 -4.21 -11.42 -6.85
C GLY A 28 -3.57 -12.61 -6.16
N ASP A 29 -3.50 -13.74 -6.87
CA ASP A 29 -2.90 -14.97 -6.33
C ASP A 29 -1.38 -14.79 -6.10
N PRO A 30 -0.86 -15.24 -4.94
CA PRO A 30 0.56 -15.19 -4.66
C PRO A 30 1.34 -16.25 -5.44
N ASP A 31 2.62 -15.99 -5.62
CA ASP A 31 3.59 -17.04 -5.98
C ASP A 31 3.99 -17.79 -4.71
N THR A 32 3.46 -19.00 -4.55
CA THR A 32 3.76 -19.85 -3.39
C THR A 32 5.07 -20.60 -3.59
N THR A 33 6.02 -20.40 -2.68
CA THR A 33 7.31 -21.11 -2.73
C THR A 33 7.16 -22.60 -2.43
N ALA A 34 8.19 -23.40 -2.75
CA ALA A 34 8.23 -24.82 -2.39
C ALA A 34 8.14 -25.09 -0.87
N ALA A 35 8.43 -24.09 -0.04
CA ALA A 35 8.29 -24.16 1.42
C ALA A 35 6.88 -23.75 1.91
N GLY A 36 5.97 -23.36 1.01
CA GLY A 36 4.60 -22.96 1.34
C GLY A 36 4.43 -21.50 1.74
N GLU A 37 5.45 -20.65 1.55
CA GLU A 37 5.35 -19.21 1.79
C GLU A 37 4.76 -18.48 0.57
N ASP A 38 3.67 -17.73 0.79
CA ASP A 38 3.00 -16.90 -0.22
C ASP A 38 3.75 -15.57 -0.40
N ARG A 39 4.05 -15.21 -1.66
CA ARG A 39 4.77 -14.00 -2.03
C ARG A 39 4.08 -13.25 -3.16
N TRP A 40 4.08 -11.92 -3.09
CA TRP A 40 3.62 -11.05 -4.17
C TRP A 40 4.78 -10.26 -4.75
N SER A 41 4.82 -10.15 -6.08
CA SER A 41 5.82 -9.30 -6.75
C SER A 41 5.71 -7.87 -6.25
N GLN A 42 6.85 -7.26 -5.91
CA GLN A 42 6.92 -5.85 -5.54
C GLN A 42 6.35 -4.95 -6.64
N GLU A 43 6.57 -5.29 -7.91
CA GLU A 43 6.05 -4.53 -9.05
C GLU A 43 4.51 -4.51 -9.03
N THR A 44 3.89 -5.68 -8.85
CA THR A 44 2.43 -5.82 -8.76
C THR A 44 1.87 -5.01 -7.59
N VAL A 45 2.48 -5.12 -6.41
CA VAL A 45 2.06 -4.35 -5.22
C VAL A 45 2.15 -2.85 -5.50
N ILE A 46 3.28 -2.37 -6.04
CA ILE A 46 3.48 -0.96 -6.37
C ILE A 46 2.46 -0.48 -7.40
N ALA A 47 2.23 -1.24 -8.46
CA ALA A 47 1.29 -0.88 -9.51
C ALA A 47 -0.13 -0.75 -8.95
N ILE A 48 -0.58 -1.72 -8.14
CA ILE A 48 -1.92 -1.69 -7.52
C ILE A 48 -2.05 -0.55 -6.52
N GLU A 49 -1.03 -0.31 -5.69
CA GLU A 49 -1.00 0.83 -4.78
C GLU A 49 -1.13 2.16 -5.53
N ARG A 50 -0.36 2.35 -6.61
CA ARG A 50 -0.29 3.59 -7.37
C ARG A 50 -1.54 3.83 -8.22
N ASP A 51 -1.99 2.80 -8.92
CA ASP A 51 -2.98 2.92 -10.00
C ASP A 51 -4.40 2.65 -9.54
N VAL A 52 -4.59 1.94 -8.43
CA VAL A 52 -5.91 1.55 -7.92
C VAL A 52 -6.15 2.14 -6.53
N LEU A 53 -5.35 1.75 -5.54
CA LEU A 53 -5.66 2.04 -4.14
C LEU A 53 -5.49 3.52 -3.80
N ALA A 54 -4.40 4.16 -4.23
CA ALA A 54 -4.18 5.58 -3.95
C ALA A 54 -5.22 6.50 -4.62
N PRO A 55 -5.59 6.33 -5.90
CA PRO A 55 -6.70 7.07 -6.50
C PRO A 55 -8.03 6.86 -5.77
N ALA A 56 -8.36 5.61 -5.42
CA ALA A 56 -9.57 5.30 -4.66
C ALA A 56 -9.56 5.97 -3.28
N ALA A 57 -8.43 5.90 -2.56
CA ALA A 57 -8.25 6.55 -1.28
C ALA A 57 -8.43 8.07 -1.39
N ARG A 58 -7.85 8.74 -2.40
CA ARG A 58 -8.05 10.18 -2.63
C ARG A 58 -9.52 10.55 -2.80
N ILE A 59 -10.28 9.74 -3.54
CA ILE A 59 -11.72 9.98 -3.77
C ILE A 59 -12.49 9.82 -2.46
N ILE A 60 -12.26 8.71 -1.74
CA ILE A 60 -12.92 8.45 -0.45
C ILE A 60 -12.56 9.56 0.54
N PHE A 61 -11.30 10.00 0.56
CA PHE A 61 -10.84 11.08 1.44
C PHE A 61 -11.51 12.41 1.12
N GLY A 62 -11.59 12.77 -0.16
CA GLY A 62 -12.24 14.01 -0.59
C GLY A 62 -13.75 13.99 -0.36
N ALA A 63 -14.40 12.83 -0.48
CA ALA A 63 -15.85 12.70 -0.35
C ALA A 63 -16.33 12.55 1.10
N PHE A 64 -15.53 11.90 1.96
CA PHE A 64 -15.92 11.52 3.31
C PHE A 64 -14.98 12.04 4.40
N ALA A 65 -14.19 13.10 4.13
CA ALA A 65 -13.26 13.70 5.08
C ALA A 65 -13.90 13.86 6.47
N PRO A 66 -13.51 13.01 7.46
CA PRO A 66 -13.98 13.22 8.81
C PRO A 66 -13.35 14.51 9.32
N ASP A 67 -14.11 15.29 10.10
CA ASP A 67 -13.53 16.41 10.83
C ASP A 67 -12.40 15.93 11.77
N LEU A 68 -11.55 16.87 12.19
CA LEU A 68 -10.36 16.57 12.97
C LEU A 68 -10.70 15.83 14.27
N GLU A 69 -11.85 16.15 14.88
CA GLU A 69 -12.31 15.56 16.14
C GLU A 69 -12.71 14.09 15.95
N THR A 70 -13.41 13.79 14.85
CA THR A 70 -13.74 12.43 14.42
C THR A 70 -12.49 11.61 14.13
N ARG A 71 -11.48 12.18 13.45
CA ARG A 71 -10.20 11.50 13.21
C ARG A 71 -9.47 11.15 14.50
N VAL A 72 -9.39 12.11 15.43
CA VAL A 72 -8.77 11.90 16.75
C VAL A 72 -9.54 10.86 17.56
N GLY A 73 -10.87 10.90 17.52
CA GLY A 73 -11.74 9.92 18.17
C GLY A 73 -11.59 8.50 17.60
N MET A 74 -11.43 8.36 16.28
CA MET A 74 -11.18 7.06 15.64
C MET A 74 -9.84 6.46 16.06
N ILE A 75 -8.78 7.28 16.10
CA ILE A 75 -7.45 6.87 16.56
C ILE A 75 -7.50 6.48 18.05
N ALA A 76 -8.10 7.31 18.90
CA ALA A 76 -8.20 7.08 20.34
C ALA A 76 -9.09 5.88 20.69
N GLY A 77 -10.14 5.64 19.90
CA GLY A 77 -11.06 4.52 20.09
C GLY A 77 -10.54 3.18 19.56
N GLY A 78 -9.35 3.14 18.94
CA GLY A 78 -8.86 1.94 18.26
C GLY A 78 -9.79 1.47 17.14
N LEU A 79 -10.67 2.36 16.65
CA LEU A 79 -11.61 2.06 15.60
C LEU A 79 -10.82 1.97 14.31
N LYS A 80 -10.52 0.73 13.89
CA LYS A 80 -9.83 0.36 12.65
C LYS A 80 -10.65 0.69 11.39
N PHE A 81 -11.35 1.82 11.35
CA PHE A 81 -11.77 2.36 10.06
C PHE A 81 -10.50 2.82 9.36
N GLY A 82 -10.21 2.24 8.19
CA GLY A 82 -8.91 2.22 7.51
C GLY A 82 -8.28 3.56 7.11
N TRP A 83 -8.71 4.68 7.70
CA TRP A 83 -8.23 6.03 7.43
C TRP A 83 -6.72 6.20 7.73
N PRO A 84 -6.19 5.79 8.90
CA PRO A 84 -4.74 5.84 9.13
C PRO A 84 -3.94 5.00 8.12
N GLN A 85 -4.44 3.82 7.75
CA GLN A 85 -3.82 2.93 6.77
C GLN A 85 -3.84 3.54 5.36
N MET A 86 -4.93 4.20 4.99
CA MET A 86 -5.04 4.95 3.74
C MET A 86 -4.10 6.17 3.70
N GLU A 87 -3.94 6.92 4.81
CA GLU A 87 -2.93 8.00 4.89
C GLU A 87 -1.51 7.48 4.72
N GLN A 88 -1.19 6.34 5.33
CA GLN A 88 0.12 5.69 5.19
C GLN A 88 0.36 5.22 3.75
N LEU A 89 -0.62 4.56 3.12
CA LEU A 89 -0.58 4.18 1.71
C LEU A 89 -0.28 5.40 0.82
N MET A 90 -1.03 6.49 1.02
CA MET A 90 -0.85 7.73 0.27
C MET A 90 0.55 8.32 0.45
N GLY A 91 1.09 8.29 1.67
CA GLY A 91 2.46 8.68 1.96
C GLY A 91 3.49 7.83 1.21
N ARG A 92 3.34 6.50 1.21
CA ARG A 92 4.25 5.59 0.49
C ARG A 92 4.25 5.85 -1.02
N VAL A 93 3.07 6.03 -1.62
CA VAL A 93 2.95 6.33 -3.05
C VAL A 93 3.59 7.67 -3.39
N GLN A 94 3.41 8.69 -2.54
CA GLN A 94 4.01 10.00 -2.75
C GLN A 94 5.55 9.95 -2.70
N VAL A 95 6.12 9.31 -1.68
CA VAL A 95 7.59 9.18 -1.52
C VAL A 95 8.21 8.48 -2.74
N ARG A 96 7.58 7.41 -3.23
CA ARG A 96 8.06 6.71 -4.44
C ARG A 96 7.97 7.58 -5.68
N ALA A 97 6.85 8.29 -5.87
CA ALA A 97 6.68 9.19 -7.01
C ALA A 97 7.71 10.34 -7.04
N ASP A 98 8.12 10.84 -5.87
CA ASP A 98 9.14 11.88 -5.77
C ASP A 98 10.55 11.32 -6.04
N ALA A 99 10.87 10.11 -5.56
CA ALA A 99 12.12 9.43 -5.88
C ALA A 99 12.28 9.16 -7.39
N ASP A 100 11.21 8.72 -8.07
CA ASP A 100 11.21 8.52 -9.53
C ASP A 100 11.47 9.83 -10.29
N ARG A 101 10.88 10.94 -9.81
CA ARG A 101 11.07 12.27 -10.41
C ARG A 101 12.51 12.77 -10.22
N GLU A 102 13.10 12.57 -9.05
CA GLU A 102 14.49 12.94 -8.77
C GLU A 102 15.47 12.11 -9.61
N GLY A 103 15.25 10.79 -9.75
CA GLY A 103 16.04 9.93 -10.62
C GLY A 103 15.98 10.35 -12.10
N ALA A 104 14.80 10.73 -12.59
CA ALA A 104 14.62 11.23 -13.95
C ALA A 104 15.30 12.58 -14.21
N LEU A 105 15.43 13.44 -13.19
CA LEU A 105 16.12 14.74 -13.28
C LEU A 105 17.65 14.59 -13.19
N SER A 106 18.15 13.62 -12.43
CA SER A 106 19.59 13.36 -12.27
C SER A 106 20.24 12.69 -13.50
N THR A 107 19.43 12.18 -14.44
CA THR A 107 19.89 11.48 -15.65
C THR A 107 19.88 12.40 -16.90
N ARG A 108 19.57 13.69 -16.74
CA ARG A 108 19.63 14.73 -17.80
C ARG A 108 20.84 15.63 -17.60
#